data_AF-A0A5N6NF18-F1
#
_entry.id   AF-A0A5N6NF18-F1
#
_cell.length_a   1.000
_cell.length_b   1.000
_cell.length_c   1.000
_cell.angle_alpha   90.00
_cell.angle_beta   90.00
_cell.angle_gamma   90.00
#
_symmetry.space_group_name_H-M   'P 1'
#
loop_
_entity.id
_entity.type
_entity.pdbx_description
1 polymer ?
#
loop_
_entity_poly.entity_id
_entity_poly.type
_entity_poly.pdbx_seq_one_letter_code
_entity_poly.pdbx_strand_id
1 'polypeptide(L)'
;MVTGRKMEWAAKANHLGGLPRKTVITAVGAFAKAVAVLLNSTSVHNADTLLNLVRSRPSGVPLITVSNHMSTVDDPVMWGFKGFPTCNADLQRWVLAAEDICFKNTVLSYFFRLGV
;
A
#
# COMPACT_ATOMS: atom_id res chain seq x y z
N MET A 1 30.70 -9.82 -8.72
CA MET A 1 30.44 -8.80 -7.69
C MET A 1 28.94 -8.56 -7.66
N VAL A 2 28.27 -8.94 -6.56
CA VAL A 2 26.85 -8.62 -6.37
C VAL A 2 26.76 -7.13 -6.10
N THR A 3 26.24 -6.36 -7.06
CA THR A 3 25.83 -4.97 -6.85
C THR A 3 24.84 -4.97 -5.69
N GLY A 4 25.25 -4.52 -4.51
CA GLY A 4 24.35 -4.34 -3.37
C GLY A 4 23.15 -3.52 -3.82
N ARG A 5 21.93 -4.02 -3.63
CA ARG A 5 20.73 -3.42 -4.21
C ARG A 5 20.57 -2.00 -3.65
N LYS A 6 20.63 -0.99 -4.52
CA LYS A 6 20.69 0.43 -4.15
C LYS A 6 19.55 0.82 -3.21
N MET A 7 19.85 1.36 -2.03
CA MET A 7 18.90 1.93 -1.06
C MET A 7 18.01 0.95 -0.27
N GLU A 8 18.36 -0.33 -0.15
CA GLU A 8 17.60 -1.28 0.71
C GLU A 8 17.40 -0.79 2.16
N TRP A 9 18.30 0.05 2.67
CA TRP A 9 18.17 0.68 3.99
C TRP A 9 16.86 1.48 4.16
N ALA A 10 16.30 2.03 3.08
CA ALA A 10 15.06 2.81 3.11
C ALA A 10 13.82 1.95 3.41
N ALA A 11 13.88 0.64 3.13
CA ALA A 11 12.77 -0.29 3.39
C ALA A 11 12.70 -0.75 4.86
N LYS A 12 13.68 -0.39 5.70
CA LYS A 12 13.65 -0.75 7.11
C LYS A 12 12.53 0.01 7.82
N ALA A 13 11.69 -0.68 8.59
CA ALA A 13 10.58 -0.06 9.32
C ALA A 13 11.01 1.09 10.26
N ASN A 14 12.23 1.04 10.79
CA ASN A 14 12.80 2.05 11.66
C ASN A 14 13.59 3.15 10.92
N HIS A 15 13.63 3.14 9.59
CA HIS A 15 14.29 4.16 8.80
C HIS A 15 13.70 5.55 9.12
N LEU A 16 14.54 6.44 9.66
CA LEU A 16 14.13 7.75 10.19
C LEU A 16 12.92 7.68 11.13
N GLY A 17 12.89 6.66 12.00
CA GLY A 17 11.79 6.45 12.96
C GLY A 17 10.45 6.05 12.32
N GLY A 18 10.46 5.62 11.05
CA GLY A 18 9.26 5.23 10.30
C GLY A 18 8.42 6.40 9.78
N LEU A 19 8.83 7.64 10.03
CA LEU A 19 8.13 8.85 9.58
C LEU A 19 7.96 8.89 8.05
N PRO A 20 9.00 8.64 7.22
CA PRO A 20 8.85 8.71 5.78
C PRO A 20 7.85 7.68 5.23
N ARG A 21 7.84 6.45 5.77
CA ARG A 21 6.84 5.44 5.43
C ARG A 21 5.43 5.93 5.75
N LYS A 22 5.22 6.42 6.98
CA LYS A 22 3.92 6.94 7.42
C LYS A 22 3.42 8.05 6.51
N THR A 23 4.28 8.99 6.14
CA THR A 23 3.93 10.08 5.21
C THR A 23 3.52 9.54 3.84
N VAL A 24 4.33 8.65 3.25
CA VAL A 24 4.05 8.08 1.92
C VAL A 24 2.76 7.27 1.89
N ILE A 25 2.59 6.34 2.84
CA ILE A 25 1.37 5.52 2.92
C ILE A 25 0.14 6.38 3.18
N THR A 26 0.24 7.37 4.07
CA THR A 26 -0.89 8.27 4.35
C THR A 26 -1.26 9.10 3.12
N ALA A 27 -0.27 9.61 2.38
CA ALA A 27 -0.51 10.39 1.17
C ALA A 27 -1.20 9.54 0.08
N VAL A 28 -0.68 8.33 -0.19
CA VAL A 28 -1.26 7.42 -1.18
C VAL A 28 -2.63 6.90 -0.74
N GLY A 29 -2.82 6.60 0.55
CA GLY A 29 -4.10 6.20 1.10
C GLY A 29 -5.15 7.31 1.06
N ALA A 30 -4.75 8.56 1.31
CA ALA A 30 -5.62 9.72 1.18
C ALA A 30 -6.03 9.96 -0.28
N PHE A 31 -5.08 9.84 -1.21
CA PHE A 31 -5.35 9.90 -2.65
C PHE A 31 -6.37 8.82 -3.06
N ALA A 32 -6.14 7.56 -2.66
CA ALA A 32 -7.07 6.47 -2.93
C ALA A 32 -8.47 6.73 -2.41
N LYS A 33 -8.59 7.25 -1.18
CA LYS A 33 -9.88 7.62 -0.59
C LYS A 33 -10.56 8.74 -1.37
N ALA A 34 -9.83 9.77 -1.75
CA ALA A 34 -10.38 10.86 -2.55
C ALA A 34 -10.92 10.34 -3.89
N VAL A 35 -10.15 9.48 -4.58
CA VAL A 35 -10.58 8.89 -5.85
C VAL A 35 -11.81 7.99 -5.66
N ALA A 36 -11.75 7.04 -4.73
CA ALA A 36 -12.81 6.05 -4.55
C ALA A 36 -14.12 6.65 -4.00
N VAL A 37 -14.04 7.68 -3.16
CA VAL A 37 -15.21 8.22 -2.43
C VAL A 37 -15.73 9.52 -3.03
N LEU A 38 -14.85 10.39 -3.58
CA LEU A 38 -15.24 11.72 -4.05
C LEU A 38 -15.27 11.82 -5.57
N LEU A 39 -14.34 11.16 -6.26
CA LEU A 39 -14.17 11.29 -7.71
C LEU A 39 -14.75 10.11 -8.50
N ASN A 40 -15.34 9.13 -7.82
CA ASN A 40 -15.91 7.93 -8.44
C ASN A 40 -17.21 7.52 -7.77
N SER A 41 -18.04 6.78 -8.52
CA SER A 41 -19.18 6.05 -7.96
C SER A 41 -18.74 4.63 -7.60
N THR A 42 -18.52 4.38 -6.31
CA THR A 42 -18.00 3.11 -5.81
C THR A 42 -19.07 2.34 -5.03
N SER A 43 -19.36 1.12 -5.44
CA SER A 43 -20.17 0.16 -4.68
C SER A 43 -19.26 -0.90 -4.05
N VAL A 44 -19.49 -1.20 -2.78
CA VAL A 44 -18.73 -2.23 -2.05
C VAL A 44 -19.72 -3.20 -1.42
N HIS A 45 -19.59 -4.47 -1.79
CA HIS A 45 -20.39 -5.55 -1.22
C HIS A 45 -19.62 -6.23 -0.08
N ASN A 46 -20.34 -6.56 0.99
CA ASN A 46 -19.79 -7.26 2.18
C ASN A 46 -18.59 -6.56 2.84
N ALA A 47 -18.56 -5.23 2.82
CA ALA A 47 -17.48 -4.42 3.41
C ALA A 47 -17.19 -4.78 4.87
N ASP A 48 -18.23 -5.00 5.68
CA ASP A 48 -18.08 -5.33 7.11
C ASP A 48 -17.37 -6.67 7.33
N THR A 49 -17.62 -7.66 6.47
CA THR A 49 -16.93 -8.95 6.55
C THR A 49 -15.43 -8.76 6.30
N LEU A 50 -15.06 -8.02 5.25
CA LEU A 50 -13.67 -7.73 4.94
C LEU A 50 -13.01 -6.93 6.07
N LEU A 51 -13.68 -5.90 6.61
CA LEU A 51 -13.16 -5.11 7.72
C LEU A 51 -12.92 -5.96 8.98
N ASN A 52 -13.84 -6.87 9.29
CA ASN A 52 -13.69 -7.79 10.42
C ASN A 52 -12.51 -8.75 10.21
N LEU A 53 -12.33 -9.31 9.01
CA LEU A 53 -11.18 -10.16 8.70
C LEU A 53 -9.84 -9.41 8.79
N VAL A 54 -9.81 -8.15 8.36
CA VAL A 54 -8.61 -7.31 8.46
C VAL A 54 -8.27 -6.95 9.91
N ARG A 55 -9.27 -6.68 10.75
CA ARG A 55 -9.06 -6.18 12.11
C ARG A 55 -8.94 -7.27 13.17
N SER A 56 -9.67 -8.37 13.02
CA SER A 56 -9.92 -9.35 14.09
C SER A 56 -9.35 -10.74 13.81
N ARG A 57 -8.56 -10.92 12.74
CA ARG A 57 -7.91 -12.21 12.47
C ARG A 57 -6.93 -12.58 13.59
N PRO A 58 -6.80 -13.88 13.93
CA PRO A 58 -5.82 -14.32 14.92
C PRO A 58 -4.39 -13.93 14.53
N SER A 59 -3.55 -13.68 15.54
CA SER A 59 -2.14 -13.36 15.32
C SER A 59 -1.44 -14.48 14.55
N GLY A 60 -0.63 -14.12 13.56
CA GLY A 60 0.09 -15.07 12.71
C GLY A 60 -0.74 -15.69 11.57
N VAL A 61 -2.04 -15.41 11.47
CA VAL A 61 -2.88 -15.90 10.36
C VAL A 61 -2.95 -14.85 9.25
N PRO A 62 -2.48 -15.17 8.02
CA PRO A 62 -2.58 -14.25 6.89
C PRO A 62 -3.99 -14.24 6.29
N LEU A 63 -4.38 -13.11 5.69
CA LEU A 63 -5.57 -12.97 4.85
C LEU A 63 -5.11 -12.89 3.40
N ILE A 64 -5.59 -13.80 2.55
CA ILE A 64 -5.31 -13.80 1.11
C ILE A 64 -6.56 -13.32 0.39
N THR A 65 -6.39 -12.30 -0.46
CA THR A 65 -7.43 -11.79 -1.34
C THR A 65 -7.05 -12.09 -2.79
N VAL A 66 -8.02 -12.52 -3.58
CA VAL A 66 -7.86 -12.74 -5.02
C VAL A 66 -8.77 -11.76 -5.74
N SER A 67 -8.21 -11.01 -6.68
CA SER A 67 -8.94 -10.02 -7.46
C SER A 67 -8.51 -10.07 -8.92
N ASN A 68 -9.40 -9.64 -9.80
CA ASN A 68 -9.03 -9.30 -11.16
C ASN A 68 -8.14 -8.06 -11.15
N HIS A 69 -7.26 -7.94 -12.14
CA HIS A 69 -6.40 -6.77 -12.33
C HIS A 69 -6.74 -6.08 -13.64
N MET A 70 -7.15 -4.82 -13.56
CA MET A 70 -7.53 -4.02 -14.73
C MET A 70 -6.55 -2.88 -14.96
N SER A 71 -5.94 -2.34 -13.91
CA SER A 71 -5.05 -1.18 -14.03
C SER A 71 -4.06 -1.07 -12.88
N THR A 72 -2.97 -0.33 -13.08
CA THR A 72 -1.99 -0.07 -12.01
C THR A 72 -2.53 0.82 -10.90
N VAL A 73 -3.62 1.57 -11.13
CA VAL A 73 -4.25 2.42 -10.10
C VAL A 73 -5.11 1.61 -9.13
N ASP A 74 -5.34 0.32 -9.42
CA ASP A 74 -6.04 -0.60 -8.52
C ASP A 74 -5.33 -0.64 -7.15
N ASP A 75 -3.99 -0.60 -7.15
CA ASP A 75 -3.11 -0.83 -5.99
C ASP A 75 -3.00 0.30 -4.96
N PRO A 76 -3.70 1.42 -5.13
CA PRO A 76 -4.24 2.03 -3.91
C PRO A 76 -5.75 2.26 -3.94
N VAL A 77 -6.36 2.50 -5.11
CA VAL A 77 -7.74 2.98 -5.19
C VAL A 77 -8.76 1.93 -4.77
N MET A 78 -8.54 0.65 -5.08
CA MET A 78 -9.51 -0.41 -4.72
C MET A 78 -9.73 -0.49 -3.20
N TRP A 79 -8.71 -0.13 -2.42
CA TRP A 79 -8.74 -0.12 -0.95
C TRP A 79 -9.20 1.23 -0.37
N GLY A 80 -9.55 2.20 -1.21
CA GLY A 80 -9.92 3.57 -0.84
C GLY A 80 -11.34 3.73 -0.28
N PHE A 81 -12.13 2.66 -0.19
CA PHE A 81 -13.52 2.78 0.27
C PHE A 81 -13.62 3.18 1.76
N LYS A 82 -14.81 3.65 2.16
CA LYS A 82 -15.08 4.16 3.50
C LYS A 82 -14.85 3.07 4.56
N GLY A 83 -14.16 3.41 5.64
CA GLY A 83 -13.89 2.51 6.77
C GLY A 83 -12.65 1.62 6.64
N PHE A 84 -12.13 1.39 5.42
CA PHE A 84 -10.90 0.62 5.22
C PHE A 84 -9.66 1.40 5.72
N PRO A 85 -8.70 0.77 6.41
CA PRO A 85 -7.54 1.44 7.00
C PRO A 85 -6.43 1.73 5.97
N THR A 86 -6.78 2.35 4.83
CA THR A 86 -5.88 2.63 3.70
C THR A 86 -4.70 3.54 4.07
N CYS A 87 -4.83 4.36 5.11
CA CYS A 87 -3.77 5.27 5.57
C CYS A 87 -2.91 4.69 6.71
N ASN A 88 -3.14 3.44 7.14
CA ASN A 88 -2.39 2.84 8.23
C ASN A 88 -1.10 2.17 7.70
N ALA A 89 0.05 2.78 7.96
CA ALA A 89 1.36 2.31 7.52
C ALA A 89 1.80 0.95 8.10
N ASP A 90 1.18 0.50 9.19
CA ASP A 90 1.46 -0.80 9.82
C ASP A 90 0.64 -1.93 9.17
N LEU A 91 -0.45 -1.59 8.50
CA LEU A 91 -1.33 -2.54 7.80
C LEU A 91 -1.13 -2.56 6.28
N GLN A 92 -0.36 -1.60 5.75
CA GLN A 92 -0.16 -1.40 4.32
C GLN A 92 1.29 -1.62 3.91
N ARG A 93 1.46 -2.15 2.70
CA ARG A 93 2.71 -2.22 1.98
C ARG A 93 2.44 -2.21 0.49
N TRP A 94 3.45 -1.91 -0.32
CA TRP A 94 3.38 -2.10 -1.76
C TRP A 94 3.24 -3.57 -2.09
N VAL A 95 2.41 -3.85 -3.09
CA VAL A 95 2.43 -5.13 -3.79
C VAL A 95 3.71 -5.24 -4.64
N LEU A 96 3.86 -6.35 -5.34
CA LEU A 96 5.00 -6.53 -6.25
C LEU A 96 5.00 -5.42 -7.31
N ALA A 97 6.10 -4.68 -7.39
CA ALA A 97 6.28 -3.57 -8.29
C ALA A 97 7.31 -3.93 -9.38
N ALA A 98 7.03 -3.53 -10.62
CA ALA A 98 7.94 -3.76 -11.75
C ALA A 98 9.22 -2.93 -11.58
N GLU A 99 10.39 -3.60 -11.52
CA GLU A 99 11.67 -2.96 -11.22
C GLU A 99 12.02 -1.88 -12.26
N ASP A 100 11.80 -2.19 -13.52
CA ASP A 100 12.07 -1.35 -14.67
C ASP A 100 11.15 -0.13 -14.76
N ILE A 101 10.01 -0.10 -14.05
CA ILE A 101 9.08 1.05 -14.00
C ILE A 101 9.22 1.84 -12.70
N CYS A 102 9.16 1.15 -11.57
CA CYS A 102 9.09 1.75 -10.24
C CYS A 102 10.46 2.16 -9.68
N PHE A 103 11.57 1.64 -10.21
CA PHE A 103 12.91 1.90 -9.66
C PHE A 103 13.85 2.54 -10.69
N LYS A 104 13.30 3.28 -11.67
CA LYS A 104 14.06 3.95 -12.75
C LYS A 104 15.05 5.01 -12.27
N ASN A 105 14.78 5.68 -11.16
CA ASN A 105 15.63 6.75 -10.63
C ASN A 105 15.65 6.78 -9.10
N THR A 106 16.51 7.61 -8.52
CA THR A 106 16.72 7.66 -7.07
C THR A 106 15.45 8.04 -6.29
N VAL A 107 14.66 8.98 -6.81
CA VAL A 107 13.45 9.47 -6.13
C VAL A 107 12.37 8.39 -6.11
N LEU A 108 12.08 7.80 -7.26
CA LEU A 108 11.12 6.69 -7.38
C LEU A 108 11.58 5.49 -6.56
N SER A 109 12.87 5.14 -6.64
CA SER A 109 13.44 4.05 -5.85
C SER A 109 13.27 4.28 -4.36
N TYR A 110 13.48 5.51 -3.87
CA TYR A 110 13.26 5.82 -2.46
C TYR A 110 11.78 5.67 -2.08
N PHE A 111 10.88 6.28 -2.85
CA PHE A 111 9.43 6.19 -2.65
C PHE A 111 8.93 4.73 -2.61
N PHE A 112 9.30 3.93 -3.61
CA PHE A 112 8.89 2.53 -3.68
C PHE A 112 9.59 1.66 -2.64
N ARG A 113 10.74 2.04 -2.08
CA ARG A 113 11.32 1.30 -0.94
C ARG A 113 10.62 1.60 0.38
N LEU A 114 10.12 2.82 0.57
CA LEU A 114 9.48 3.21 1.83
C LEU A 114 8.21 2.41 2.15
N GLY A 115 7.50 1.91 1.14
CA GLY A 115 6.29 1.11 1.34
C GLY A 115 6.48 -0.39 1.24
N VAL A 116 7.70 -0.90 1.04
CA VAL A 116 7.96 -2.37 1.10
C VAL A 116 7.88 -2.87 2.53
#